data_AF-A0A085Z641-F1
#
_entry.id   AF-A0A085Z641-F1
#
_cell.length_a   1.000
_cell.length_b   1.000
_cell.length_c   1.000
_cell.angle_alpha   90.00
_cell.angle_beta   90.00
_cell.angle_gamma   90.00
#
_symmetry.space_group_name_H-M   'P 1'
#
loop_
_entity.id
_entity.type
_entity.pdbx_description
1 polymer ?
#
loop_
_entity_poly.entity_id
_entity_poly.type
_entity_poly.pdbx_seq_one_letter_code
_entity_poly.pdbx_strand_id
1 'polypeptide(L)' 'MTHEFTRNDWQQTGTFYSLQIQFEQPLEKPIVQVYKYVSEDTDMAAQLISNMSISVISAELNSILLQFGEAFKGYIVIY' A
#
# COMPACT_ATOMS: atom_id res chain seq x y z
N MET A 1 10.23 -8.27 -0.02
CA MET A 1 10.62 -6.98 -0.62
C MET A 1 9.85 -5.84 0.05
N THR A 2 10.41 -4.62 0.04
CA THR A 2 9.76 -3.43 0.59
C THR A 2 9.59 -2.39 -0.51
N HIS A 3 8.45 -1.69 -0.53
CA HIS A 3 8.19 -0.60 -1.46
C HIS A 3 7.59 0.59 -0.71
N GLU A 4 8.26 1.74 -0.76
CA GLU A 4 7.81 2.98 -0.15
C GLU A 4 6.85 3.75 -1.06
N PHE A 5 5.91 4.48 -0.46
CA PHE A 5 4.98 5.33 -1.16
C PHE A 5 4.64 6.59 -0.35
N THR A 6 4.18 7.60 -1.05
CA THR A 6 3.83 8.92 -0.53
C THR A 6 2.35 9.20 -0.74
N ARG A 7 1.86 10.30 -0.14
CA ARG A 7 0.49 10.78 -0.34
C ARG A 7 0.17 11.04 -1.82
N ASN A 8 1.17 11.41 -2.63
CA ASN A 8 0.97 11.78 -4.03
C ASN A 8 0.78 10.57 -4.95
N ASP A 9 1.16 9.38 -4.50
CA ASP A 9 1.03 8.14 -5.28
C ASP A 9 -0.42 7.61 -5.27
N TRP A 10 -1.27 8.14 -4.38
CA TRP A 10 -2.66 7.76 -4.27
C TRP A 10 -3.53 8.52 -5.28
N GLN A 11 -4.49 7.80 -5.88
CA GLN A 11 -5.53 8.37 -6.72
C GLN A 11 -6.88 8.30 -6.02
N GLN A 12 -7.60 9.41 -5.98
CA GLN A 12 -8.96 9.41 -5.45
C GLN A 12 -9.91 8.69 -6.40
N THR A 13 -10.58 7.65 -5.92
CA THR A 13 -11.55 6.84 -6.66
C THR A 13 -12.87 6.80 -5.88
N GLY A 14 -13.78 7.73 -6.21
CA GLY A 14 -15.03 7.88 -5.48
C GLY A 14 -14.80 8.30 -4.02
N THR A 15 -15.22 7.45 -3.08
CA THR A 15 -15.07 7.69 -1.63
C THR A 15 -13.75 7.20 -1.05
N PHE A 16 -12.93 6.50 -1.85
CA PHE A 16 -11.67 5.90 -1.39
C PHE A 16 -10.48 6.52 -2.13
N TYR A 17 -9.30 6.31 -1.55
CA TYR A 17 -8.03 6.51 -2.22
C TYR A 17 -7.48 5.15 -2.63
N SER A 18 -6.98 5.05 -3.86
CA SER A 18 -6.42 3.84 -4.43
C SER A 18 -4.93 4.05 -4.73
N LEU A 19 -4.09 3.09 -4.37
CA LEU A 19 -2.66 3.06 -4.71
C LEU A 19 -2.36 1.76 -5.45
N GLN A 20 -1.89 1.88 -6.68
CA GLN A 20 -1.50 0.74 -7.51
C GLN A 20 0.02 0.63 -7.55
N ILE A 21 0.55 -0.50 -7.09
CA ILE A 21 1.99 -0.80 -7.11
C ILE A 21 2.21 -1.89 -8.14
N GLN A 22 3.05 -1.61 -9.14
CA GLN A 22 3.33 -2.52 -10.25
C GLN A 22 4.74 -3.10 -10.10
N PHE A 23 4.87 -4.40 -10.41
CA PHE A 23 6.10 -5.17 -10.29
C PHE A 23 6.54 -5.66 -11.67
N GLU A 24 7.84 -5.77 -11.87
CA GLU A 24 8.40 -6.31 -13.11
C GLU A 24 8.11 -7.81 -13.27
N GLN A 25 8.03 -8.53 -12.16
CA GLN A 25 7.80 -9.97 -12.12
C GLN A 25 6.51 -10.29 -11.36
N PRO A 26 5.78 -11.35 -11.78
CA PRO A 26 4.62 -11.84 -11.05
C PRO A 26 5.00 -12.26 -9.63
N LEU A 27 4.17 -11.88 -8.67
CA LEU A 27 4.28 -12.32 -7.28
C LEU A 27 3.39 -13.54 -7.09
N GLU A 28 3.97 -14.71 -6.81
CA GLU A 28 3.20 -15.91 -6.50
C GLU A 28 2.71 -15.86 -5.05
N LYS A 29 1.42 -15.55 -4.86
CA LYS A 29 0.75 -15.52 -3.54
C LYS A 29 1.47 -14.63 -2.50
N PRO A 30 1.68 -13.33 -2.80
CA PRO A 30 2.38 -12.44 -1.89
C PRO A 30 1.64 -12.31 -0.56
N ILE A 31 2.36 -12.41 0.55
CA ILE A 31 1.84 -11.94 1.84
C ILE A 31 2.16 -10.45 1.93
N VAL A 32 1.13 -9.61 2.00
CA VAL A 32 1.28 -8.15 2.01
C VAL A 32 0.98 -7.60 3.39
N GLN A 33 1.88 -6.75 3.90
CA GLN A 33 1.70 -5.93 5.10
C GLN A 33 1.91 -4.47 4.74
N VAL A 34 1.02 -3.60 5.19
CA VAL A 34 1.09 -2.16 4.87
C VAL A 34 1.28 -1.36 6.14
N TYR A 35 2.24 -0.45 6.09
CA TYR A 35 2.62 0.39 7.22
C TYR A 35 2.44 1.86 6.84
N LYS A 36 1.75 2.62 7.68
CA LYS A 36 1.57 4.08 7.56
C LYS A 36 2.55 4.78 8.47
N TYR A 37 3.30 5.76 7.97
CA TYR A 37 4.11 6.62 8.84
C TYR A 37 3.22 7.53 9.69
N VAL A 38 3.53 7.63 10.98
CA VAL A 38 2.79 8.43 11.96
C VAL A 38 3.17 9.91 11.86
N SER A 39 4.40 10.21 11.46
CA SER A 39 4.91 11.56 11.23
C SER A 39 5.38 11.69 9.79
N GLU A 40 4.95 12.75 9.11
CA GLU A 40 5.31 13.03 7.72
C GLU A 40 6.77 13.44 7.54
N ASP A 41 7.35 14.03 8.59
CA ASP A 41 8.67 14.66 8.55
C ASP A 41 9.81 13.73 8.95
N THR A 42 9.52 12.64 9.66
CA THR A 42 10.58 11.86 10.30
C THR A 42 10.64 10.38 9.93
N ASP A 43 9.65 9.79 9.26
CA ASP A 43 9.62 8.34 8.95
C ASP A 43 9.92 7.42 10.17
N MET A 44 9.87 7.98 11.38
CA MET A 44 10.44 7.39 12.61
C MET A 44 9.49 6.41 13.31
N ALA A 45 8.21 6.40 12.94
CA ALA A 45 7.21 5.51 13.51
C ALA A 45 6.22 5.10 12.43
N ALA A 46 5.97 3.80 12.29
CA ALA A 46 5.02 3.25 11.35
C ALA A 46 3.98 2.37 12.03
N GLN A 47 2.71 2.59 11.70
CA GLN A 47 1.57 1.82 12.20
C GLN A 47 1.14 0.79 11.15
N LEU A 48 1.03 -0.48 11.56
CA LEU A 48 0.45 -1.51 10.71
C LEU A 48 -1.03 -1.18 10.45
N ILE A 49 -1.38 -1.05 9.18
CA ILE A 49 -2.77 -0.93 8.74
C ILE A 49 -3.33 -2.35 8.62
N SER A 50 -4.31 -2.68 9.45
CA SER A 50 -4.88 -4.03 9.46
C SER A 50 -5.66 -4.32 8.16
N ASN A 51 -5.64 -5.59 7.76
CA ASN A 51 -6.24 -6.09 6.51
C ASN A 51 -7.73 -5.74 6.32
N MET A 52 -8.44 -5.32 7.38
CA MET A 52 -9.86 -4.94 7.28
C MET A 52 -10.11 -3.66 6.48
N SER A 53 -9.08 -2.83 6.29
CA SER A 53 -9.21 -1.54 5.59
C SER A 53 -8.52 -1.51 4.24
N ILE A 54 -7.85 -2.60 3.83
CA ILE A 54 -7.10 -2.70 2.59
C ILE A 54 -7.64 -3.89 1.81
N SER A 55 -8.41 -3.60 0.78
CA SER A 55 -8.78 -4.60 -0.22
C SER A 55 -7.58 -4.81 -1.15
N VAL A 56 -6.79 -5.86 -0.92
CA VAL A 56 -5.80 -6.32 -1.91
C VAL A 56 -6.55 -6.98 -3.04
N ILE A 57 -6.89 -6.20 -4.08
CA ILE A 57 -7.65 -6.68 -5.23
C ILE A 57 -6.64 -7.06 -6.32
N SER A 58 -6.61 -8.35 -6.63
CA SER A 58 -5.74 -9.00 -7.62
C SER A 58 -4.26 -9.09 -7.25
N ALA A 59 -3.83 -10.28 -6.84
CA ALA A 59 -2.50 -10.80 -7.13
C ALA A 59 -2.50 -11.51 -8.49
N GLU A 60 -3.27 -11.00 -9.45
CA GLU A 60 -3.23 -11.48 -10.82
C GLU A 60 -2.12 -10.70 -11.53
N LEU A 61 -0.96 -11.35 -11.65
CA LEU A 61 0.10 -11.04 -12.62
C LEU A 61 0.75 -9.65 -12.47
N ASN A 62 1.51 -9.42 -11.39
CA ASN A 62 2.49 -8.33 -11.25
C ASN A 62 1.96 -6.97 -10.73
N SER A 63 0.83 -6.90 -10.04
CA SER A 63 0.45 -5.67 -9.33
C SER A 63 -0.25 -5.92 -7.99
N ILE A 64 -0.24 -4.91 -7.12
CA ILE A 64 -0.99 -4.85 -5.86
C ILE A 64 -1.79 -3.55 -5.88
N LEU A 65 -3.11 -3.66 -5.72
CA LEU A 65 -3.99 -2.52 -5.50
C LEU A 65 -4.31 -2.39 -4.00
N LEU A 66 -4.02 -1.23 -3.42
CA LEU A 66 -4.45 -0.86 -2.07
C LEU A 66 -5.60 0.14 -2.16
N GLN A 67 -6.60 0.00 -1.31
CA GLN A 67 -7.67 0.97 -1.15
C GLN A 67 -7.77 1.38 0.31
N PHE A 68 -7.89 2.68 0.60
CA PHE A 68 -8.00 3.19 1.97
C PHE A 68 -8.86 4.46 2.04
N GLY A 69 -9.29 4.85 3.23
CA GLY A 69 -10.16 6.03 3.44
C GLY A 69 -9.45 7.38 3.28
N GLU A 70 -8.12 7.38 3.24
CA GLU A 70 -7.28 8.58 3.11
C GLU A 70 -5.98 8.25 2.37
N ALA A 71 -5.36 9.25 1.73
CA ALA A 71 -3.99 9.14 1.22
C ALA A 71 -2.98 9.35 2.35
N PHE A 72 -1.95 8.51 2.42
CA PHE A 72 -0.90 8.59 3.45
C PHE A 72 0.48 8.20 2.92
N LYS A 73 1.53 8.60 3.64
CA LYS A 73 2.90 8.14 3.40
C LYS A 73 3.16 6.84 4.16
N GLY A 74 3.85 5.89 3.56
CA GLY A 74 4.08 4.59 4.15
C GLY A 74 4.97 3.68 3.33
N TYR A 75 4.98 2.41 3.71
CA TYR A 75 5.63 1.37 2.94
C TYR A 75 4.83 0.07 3.00
N ILE A 76 5.00 -0.76 1.98
CA ILE A 76 4.49 -2.14 1.97
C ILE A 76 5.65 -3.11 2.13
N VAL A 77 5.40 -4.19 2.86
CA VAL A 77 6.27 -5.36 2.92
C VAL A 77 5.54 -6.51 2.25
N ILE A 78 6.22 -7.13 1.30
CA ILE A 78 5.74 -8.29 0.55
C ILE A 78 6.66 -9.45 0.84
N TYR A 79 6.12 -10.57 1.33
CA TYR A 79 6.85 -11.83 1.50
C TYR A 79 6.52 -12.79 0.37
#